data_AF-A0A3E2VBV0-F1
#
_entry.id   AF-A0A3E2VBV0-F1
#
_cell.length_a   1.000
_cell.length_b   1.000
_cell.length_c   1.000
_cell.angle_alpha   90.00
_cell.angle_beta   90.00
_cell.angle_gamma   90.00
#
_symmetry.space_group_name_H-M   'P 1'
#
loop_
_entity.id
_entity.type
_entity.pdbx_description
1 polymer ?
#
loop_
_entity_poly.entity_id
_entity_poly.type
_entity_poly.pdbx_seq_one_letter_code
_entity_poly.pdbx_strand_id
1 'polypeptide(L)'
;MFDKDIRLFGKYAEILKKYSKDNSSESEYKFDLLDNSGVKHICYIFETMIGLYMCAGMIGVIEGKKVDSSNENRNIYANIMTEQVQKNKNNLNRIVQYMVLSTEDGSTDKKIKDAFRLRDSSDIELEKELMAYCCAGLEIIDEWFKNCTTYERLANVLLNFIDNYSSEISSDGQL
;
A
#
# COMPACT_ATOMS: atom_id res chain seq x y z
N MET A 1 -18.93 -1.91 -1.60
CA MET A 1 -17.51 -2.13 -1.28
C MET A 1 -16.93 -0.81 -0.78
N PHE A 2 -16.06 -0.83 0.22
CA PHE A 2 -15.40 0.35 0.81
C PHE A 2 -16.35 1.32 1.52
N ASP A 3 -17.36 0.79 2.19
CA ASP A 3 -18.43 1.57 2.84
C ASP A 3 -18.21 1.77 4.36
N LYS A 4 -17.03 1.41 4.85
CA LYS A 4 -16.63 1.47 6.26
C LYS A 4 -15.20 1.99 6.40
N ASP A 5 -14.82 2.30 7.63
CA ASP A 5 -13.43 2.56 7.99
C ASP A 5 -12.54 1.37 7.63
N ILE A 6 -11.34 1.67 7.15
CA ILE A 6 -10.29 0.67 6.97
C ILE A 6 -9.41 0.71 8.22
N ARG A 7 -9.28 -0.45 8.88
CA ARG A 7 -8.48 -0.61 10.10
C ARG A 7 -7.37 -1.61 9.89
N LEU A 8 -6.14 -1.19 10.15
CA LEU A 8 -4.97 -2.05 10.25
C LEU A 8 -4.52 -2.12 11.70
N PHE A 9 -3.87 -3.23 12.06
CA PHE A 9 -3.43 -3.53 13.42
C PHE A 9 -1.95 -3.93 13.46
N GLY A 10 -1.36 -3.90 14.65
CA GLY A 10 0.01 -4.33 14.91
C GLY A 10 1.03 -3.65 14.00
N LYS A 11 1.99 -4.42 13.48
CA LYS A 11 3.10 -3.87 12.67
C LYS A 11 2.61 -3.10 11.44
N TYR A 12 1.49 -3.49 10.84
CA TYR A 12 0.95 -2.81 9.67
C TYR A 12 0.41 -1.42 10.00
N ALA A 13 -0.18 -1.26 11.19
CA ALA A 13 -0.57 0.05 11.68
C ALA A 13 0.65 0.94 11.96
N GLU A 14 1.74 0.37 12.48
CA GLU A 14 3.00 1.09 12.72
C GLU A 14 3.61 1.59 11.41
N ILE A 15 3.74 0.72 10.40
CA ILE A 15 4.26 1.07 9.07
C ILE A 15 3.39 2.16 8.44
N LEU A 16 2.06 2.00 8.50
CA LEU A 16 1.13 2.97 7.92
C LEU A 16 1.29 4.36 8.55
N LYS A 17 1.46 4.43 9.88
CA LYS A 17 1.68 5.70 10.59
C LYS A 17 3.07 6.27 10.34
N LYS A 18 4.10 5.42 10.28
CA LYS A 18 5.52 5.78 10.11
C LYS A 18 5.78 6.54 8.81
N TYR A 19 5.14 6.13 7.72
CA TYR A 19 5.41 6.69 6.39
C TYR A 19 4.35 7.67 5.88
N SER A 20 3.28 7.92 6.65
CA SER A 20 2.20 8.85 6.30
C SER A 20 2.15 10.07 7.21
N LYS A 21 1.91 11.24 6.62
CA LYS A 21 1.88 12.53 7.33
C LYS A 21 0.59 12.78 8.12
N ASP A 22 -0.55 12.32 7.63
CA ASP A 22 -1.87 12.48 8.28
C ASP A 22 -2.12 11.49 9.43
N ASN A 23 -1.05 10.99 10.07
CA ASN A 23 -1.18 10.12 11.23
C ASN A 23 -1.87 10.87 12.38
N SER A 24 -2.91 10.27 12.94
CA SER A 24 -3.82 10.91 13.91
C SER A 24 -3.32 10.88 15.35
N SER A 25 -2.04 10.60 15.58
CA SER A 25 -1.44 10.46 16.92
C SER A 25 -0.07 11.10 16.94
N GLU A 26 0.26 11.82 18.02
CA GLU A 26 1.59 12.36 18.34
C GLU A 26 2.65 11.24 18.41
N SER A 27 3.05 10.74 17.24
CA SER A 27 4.35 10.25 16.81
C SER A 27 5.17 9.31 17.73
N GLU A 28 4.67 8.09 18.00
CA GLU A 28 5.59 6.98 18.38
C GLU A 28 6.36 6.44 17.16
N TYR A 29 5.75 6.42 15.99
CA TYR A 29 6.30 5.79 14.78
C TYR A 29 6.82 6.88 13.84
N LYS A 30 8.10 7.22 13.95
CA LYS A 30 8.76 8.25 13.14
C LYS A 30 9.72 7.65 12.12
N PHE A 31 9.78 8.28 10.95
CA PHE A 31 10.82 8.04 9.97
C PHE A 31 11.78 9.23 9.97
N ASP A 32 12.86 9.12 10.74
CA ASP A 32 13.84 10.19 10.92
C ASP A 32 14.96 10.10 9.89
N LEU A 33 15.29 11.22 9.26
CA LEU A 33 16.44 11.36 8.38
C LEU A 33 17.41 12.42 8.90
N LEU A 34 18.70 12.19 8.68
CA LEU A 34 19.75 13.16 8.93
C LEU A 34 19.97 14.04 7.69
N ASP A 35 20.04 15.35 7.90
CA ASP A 35 20.54 16.29 6.90
C ASP A 35 22.07 16.30 6.81
N ASN A 36 22.62 17.11 5.90
CA ASN A 36 24.07 17.22 5.68
C ASN A 36 24.82 17.82 6.88
N SER A 37 24.10 18.39 7.86
CA SER A 37 24.66 18.93 9.11
C SER A 37 24.51 17.94 10.28
N GLY A 38 23.95 16.75 10.05
CA GLY A 38 23.68 15.76 11.09
C GLY A 38 22.46 16.05 11.95
N VAL A 39 21.57 16.95 11.54
CA VAL A 39 20.32 17.27 12.24
C VAL A 39 19.23 16.30 11.80
N LYS A 40 18.47 15.77 12.77
CA LYS A 40 17.34 14.86 12.52
C LYS A 40 16.08 15.63 12.13
N HIS A 41 15.44 15.16 11.06
CA HIS A 41 14.15 15.66 10.58
C HIS A 41 13.18 14.50 10.43
N ILE A 42 11.93 14.72 10.88
CA ILE A 42 10.85 13.76 10.60
C ILE A 42 10.50 13.87 9.12
N CYS A 43 10.55 12.74 8.42
CA CYS A 43 10.22 12.64 7.01
C CYS A 43 8.98 11.77 6.83
N TYR A 44 8.21 12.06 5.79
CA TYR A 44 7.05 11.27 5.36
C TYR A 44 7.21 10.96 3.87
N ILE A 45 6.87 9.74 3.47
CA ILE A 45 6.90 9.33 2.06
C ILE A 45 5.54 9.61 1.41
N PHE A 46 4.45 9.45 2.18
CA PHE A 46 3.09 9.62 1.70
C PHE A 46 2.40 10.76 2.46
N GLU A 47 1.64 11.58 1.73
CA GLU A 47 0.84 12.65 2.34
C GLU A 47 -0.30 12.08 3.18
N THR A 48 -0.87 10.93 2.79
CA THR A 48 -2.01 10.31 3.48
C THR A 48 -1.86 8.81 3.69
N MET A 49 -2.45 8.29 4.77
CA MET A 49 -2.56 6.86 5.06
C MET A 49 -3.34 6.12 3.98
N ILE A 50 -4.38 6.74 3.39
CA ILE A 50 -5.12 6.13 2.27
C ILE A 50 -4.25 6.03 1.00
N GLY A 51 -3.40 7.03 0.75
CA GLY A 51 -2.43 6.99 -0.35
C GLY A 51 -1.44 5.84 -0.20
N LEU A 52 -0.87 5.68 1.00
CA LEU A 52 0.01 4.56 1.33
C LEU A 52 -0.72 3.22 1.23
N TYR A 53 -1.94 3.10 1.76
CA TYR A 53 -2.75 1.88 1.68
C TYR A 53 -3.00 1.44 0.23
N MET A 54 -3.35 2.39 -0.66
CA MET A 54 -3.58 2.10 -2.07
C MET A 54 -2.30 1.67 -2.78
N CYS A 55 -1.18 2.37 -2.51
CA CYS A 55 0.12 2.05 -3.10
C CYS A 55 0.62 0.67 -2.64
N ALA A 56 0.54 0.39 -1.34
CA ALA A 56 0.88 -0.91 -0.75
C ALA A 56 0.00 -2.03 -1.33
N GLY A 57 -1.32 -1.81 -1.45
CA GLY A 57 -2.23 -2.76 -2.09
C GLY A 57 -1.79 -3.13 -3.51
N MET A 58 -1.45 -2.13 -4.33
CA MET A 58 -0.94 -2.35 -5.69
C MET A 58 0.38 -3.13 -5.71
N ILE A 59 1.35 -2.75 -4.86
CA ILE A 59 2.64 -3.44 -4.76
C ILE A 59 2.43 -4.91 -4.37
N GLY A 60 1.60 -5.19 -3.37
CA GLY A 60 1.30 -6.56 -2.97
C GLY A 60 0.69 -7.39 -4.11
N VAL A 61 -0.25 -6.81 -4.87
CA VAL A 61 -0.87 -7.47 -6.03
C VAL A 61 0.16 -7.75 -7.12
N ILE A 62 0.99 -6.77 -7.48
CA ILE A 62 2.04 -6.90 -8.50
C ILE A 62 3.04 -8.01 -8.12
N GLU A 63 3.41 -8.07 -6.84
CA GLU A 63 4.33 -9.05 -6.29
C GLU A 63 3.69 -10.42 -6.04
N GLY A 64 2.36 -10.54 -6.17
CA GLY A 64 1.61 -11.76 -5.89
C GLY A 64 1.68 -12.21 -4.42
N LYS A 65 2.01 -11.30 -3.49
CA LYS A 65 2.22 -11.62 -2.07
C LYS A 65 1.03 -11.20 -1.21
N LYS A 66 0.57 -12.10 -0.34
CA LYS A 66 -0.49 -11.84 0.66
C LYS A 66 0.03 -12.20 2.03
N VAL A 67 -0.41 -11.44 3.04
CA VAL A 67 -0.20 -11.82 4.44
C VAL A 67 -1.52 -11.83 5.20
N ASP A 68 -1.71 -12.87 6.02
CA ASP A 68 -2.83 -12.92 6.96
C ASP A 68 -2.49 -12.07 8.20
N SER A 69 -3.20 -10.95 8.35
CA SER A 69 -3.04 -10.02 9.47
C SER A 69 -3.98 -10.29 10.65
N SER A 70 -4.72 -11.41 10.63
CA SER A 70 -5.73 -11.73 11.65
C SER A 70 -5.18 -11.85 13.08
N ASN A 71 -3.89 -12.19 13.22
CA ASN A 71 -3.19 -12.41 14.50
C ASN A 71 -2.41 -11.20 15.02
N GLU A 72 -2.48 -10.06 14.35
CA GLU A 72 -1.73 -8.86 14.76
C GLU A 72 -2.22 -8.26 16.08
N ASN A 73 -1.29 -7.61 16.80
CA ASN A 73 -1.60 -6.94 18.06
C ASN A 73 -2.65 -5.84 17.87
N ARG A 74 -3.84 -6.04 18.44
CA ARG A 74 -4.98 -5.12 18.29
C ARG A 74 -4.88 -3.83 19.10
N ASN A 75 -3.91 -3.71 20.01
CA ASN A 75 -3.71 -2.50 20.81
C ASN A 75 -3.12 -1.36 19.97
N ILE A 76 -2.37 -1.70 18.91
CA ILE A 76 -1.82 -0.73 17.97
C ILE A 76 -2.69 -0.79 16.72
N TYR A 77 -3.32 0.32 16.36
CA TYR A 77 -4.17 0.40 15.19
C TYR A 77 -4.01 1.71 14.43
N ALA A 78 -4.23 1.66 13.12
CA ALA A 78 -4.36 2.81 12.24
C ALA A 78 -5.74 2.76 11.59
N ASN A 79 -6.43 3.90 11.57
CA ASN A 79 -7.81 4.00 11.09
C ASN A 79 -7.88 5.02 9.95
N ILE A 80 -8.19 4.54 8.75
CA ILE A 80 -8.54 5.40 7.62
C ILE A 80 -10.07 5.58 7.67
N MET A 81 -10.47 6.82 7.96
CA MET A 81 -11.88 7.17 8.14
C MET A 81 -12.69 6.94 6.87
N THR A 82 -13.93 6.50 7.02
CA THR A 82 -14.89 6.21 5.93
C THR A 82 -14.96 7.36 4.92
N GLU A 83 -14.88 8.62 5.36
CA GLU A 83 -14.86 9.78 4.47
C GLU A 83 -13.69 9.74 3.47
N GLN A 84 -12.48 9.41 3.93
CA GLN A 84 -11.29 9.29 3.09
C GLN A 84 -11.39 8.07 2.17
N VAL A 85 -11.95 6.98 2.68
CA VAL A 85 -12.22 5.77 1.90
C VAL A 85 -13.20 6.08 0.75
N GLN A 86 -14.30 6.77 1.03
CA GLN A 86 -15.32 7.14 0.04
C GLN A 86 -14.77 8.11 -1.02
N LYS A 87 -13.96 9.10 -0.61
CA LYS A 87 -13.26 10.01 -1.53
C LYS A 87 -12.36 9.27 -2.53
N ASN A 88 -11.82 8.11 -2.13
CA ASN A 88 -10.91 7.30 -2.93
C ASN A 88 -11.55 6.00 -3.48
N LYS A 89 -12.86 5.82 -3.31
CA LYS A 89 -13.58 4.58 -3.63
C LYS A 89 -13.37 4.12 -5.07
N ASN A 90 -13.35 5.06 -6.02
CA ASN A 90 -13.11 4.74 -7.43
C ASN A 90 -11.70 4.18 -7.68
N ASN A 91 -10.68 4.69 -7.00
CA ASN A 91 -9.32 4.20 -7.10
C ASN A 91 -9.19 2.83 -6.43
N LEU A 92 -9.75 2.67 -5.24
CA LEU A 92 -9.80 1.38 -4.54
C LEU A 92 -10.49 0.30 -5.38
N ASN A 93 -11.64 0.61 -5.99
CA ASN A 93 -12.33 -0.30 -6.90
C ASN A 93 -11.45 -0.70 -8.09
N ARG A 94 -10.70 0.24 -8.68
CA ARG A 94 -9.77 -0.06 -9.78
C ARG A 94 -8.63 -0.99 -9.35
N ILE A 95 -8.14 -0.83 -8.12
CA ILE A 95 -7.12 -1.73 -7.57
C ILE A 95 -7.68 -3.14 -7.41
N VAL A 96 -8.91 -3.29 -6.88
CA VAL A 96 -9.57 -4.61 -6.80
C VAL A 96 -9.81 -5.20 -8.20
N GLN A 97 -10.18 -4.37 -9.17
CA GLN A 97 -10.32 -4.83 -10.56
C GLN A 97 -9.01 -5.37 -11.11
N TYR A 98 -7.91 -4.65 -10.90
CA TYR A 98 -6.58 -5.11 -11.29
C TYR A 98 -6.21 -6.40 -10.58
N MET A 99 -6.43 -6.48 -9.25
CA MET A 99 -6.23 -7.70 -8.46
C MET A 99 -6.94 -8.91 -9.06
N VAL A 100 -8.22 -8.79 -9.40
CA VAL A 100 -9.01 -9.88 -10.01
C VAL A 100 -8.44 -10.26 -11.38
N LEU A 101 -8.06 -9.27 -12.20
CA LEU A 101 -7.47 -9.52 -13.52
C LEU A 101 -6.09 -10.18 -13.45
N SER A 102 -5.32 -9.90 -12.40
CA SER A 102 -3.99 -10.45 -12.17
C SER A 102 -3.99 -11.85 -11.55
N THR A 103 -5.15 -12.37 -11.11
CA THR A 103 -5.23 -13.76 -10.64
C THR A 103 -4.91 -14.74 -11.77
N GLU A 104 -4.30 -15.88 -11.48
CA GLU A 104 -4.08 -16.94 -12.49
C GLU A 104 -5.36 -17.75 -12.75
N ASP A 105 -6.32 -17.71 -11.83
CA ASP A 105 -7.50 -18.59 -11.82
C ASP A 105 -8.60 -18.21 -12.83
N GLY A 106 -8.97 -19.16 -13.69
CA GLY A 106 -10.11 -19.05 -14.60
C GLY A 106 -9.79 -18.46 -15.99
N SER A 107 -10.78 -18.48 -16.88
CA SER A 107 -10.63 -17.93 -18.23
C SER A 107 -10.59 -16.41 -18.24
N THR A 108 -9.90 -15.82 -19.21
CA THR A 108 -9.80 -14.37 -19.39
C THR A 108 -11.17 -13.69 -19.42
N ASP A 109 -12.14 -14.25 -20.15
CA ASP A 109 -13.51 -13.74 -20.21
C ASP A 109 -14.21 -13.72 -18.85
N LYS A 110 -13.94 -14.73 -18.01
CA LYS A 110 -14.50 -14.80 -16.66
C LYS A 110 -13.87 -13.71 -15.79
N LYS A 111 -12.55 -13.55 -15.81
CA LYS A 111 -11.83 -12.51 -15.05
C LYS A 111 -12.31 -11.10 -15.42
N ILE A 112 -12.48 -10.82 -16.71
CA ILE A 112 -13.03 -9.54 -17.18
C ILE A 112 -14.45 -9.34 -16.65
N LYS A 113 -15.33 -10.35 -16.81
CA LYS A 113 -16.70 -10.25 -16.29
C LYS A 113 -16.73 -10.01 -14.79
N ASP A 114 -15.92 -10.75 -14.04
CA ASP A 114 -15.88 -10.67 -12.58
C ASP A 114 -15.36 -9.29 -12.15
N ALA A 115 -14.23 -8.81 -12.70
CA ALA A 115 -13.67 -7.49 -12.38
C ALA A 115 -14.64 -6.34 -12.69
N PHE A 116 -15.34 -6.35 -13.82
CA PHE A 116 -16.22 -5.24 -14.19
C PHE A 116 -17.63 -5.32 -13.59
N ARG A 117 -18.04 -6.47 -13.06
CA ARG A 117 -19.28 -6.62 -12.27
C ARG A 117 -19.17 -6.07 -10.85
N LEU A 118 -17.95 -5.81 -10.36
CA LEU A 118 -17.70 -5.35 -8.99
C LEU A 118 -18.34 -3.99 -8.65
N ARG A 119 -18.67 -3.17 -9.65
CA ARG A 119 -19.25 -1.82 -9.44
C ARG A 119 -20.55 -1.83 -8.63
N ASP A 120 -21.28 -2.94 -8.65
CA ASP A 120 -22.59 -3.06 -7.99
C ASP A 120 -22.57 -3.98 -6.75
N SER A 121 -21.40 -4.50 -6.35
CA SER A 121 -21.30 -5.52 -5.30
C SER A 121 -20.71 -4.98 -3.98
N SER A 122 -21.26 -5.43 -2.85
CA SER A 122 -20.68 -5.25 -1.51
C SER A 122 -19.83 -6.47 -1.14
N ASP A 123 -18.87 -6.82 -2.00
CA ASP A 123 -18.06 -8.01 -1.82
C ASP A 123 -16.98 -7.80 -0.75
N ILE A 124 -17.29 -8.22 0.47
CA ILE A 124 -16.42 -8.11 1.64
C ILE A 124 -15.19 -9.02 1.50
N GLU A 125 -15.26 -10.12 0.75
CA GLU A 125 -14.13 -11.04 0.61
C GLU A 125 -13.03 -10.42 -0.25
N LEU A 126 -13.40 -9.69 -1.30
CA LEU A 126 -12.43 -8.93 -2.10
C LEU A 126 -11.80 -7.77 -1.33
N GLU A 127 -12.53 -7.13 -0.40
CA GLU A 127 -11.93 -6.14 0.51
C GLU A 127 -10.89 -6.76 1.43
N LYS A 128 -11.19 -7.94 2.00
CA LYS A 128 -10.25 -8.68 2.85
C LYS A 128 -9.04 -9.15 2.05
N GLU A 129 -9.26 -9.60 0.82
CA GLU A 129 -8.19 -10.03 -0.06
C GLU A 129 -7.26 -8.86 -0.42
N LEU A 130 -7.82 -7.70 -0.77
CA LEU A 130 -7.04 -6.48 -0.99
C LEU A 130 -6.27 -6.08 0.29
N MET A 131 -6.88 -6.20 1.47
CA MET A 131 -6.20 -5.95 2.74
C MET A 131 -4.99 -6.86 2.93
N ALA A 132 -5.10 -8.14 2.59
CA ALA A 132 -3.99 -9.09 2.70
C ALA A 132 -2.82 -8.75 1.76
N TYR A 133 -3.13 -8.32 0.52
CA TYR A 133 -2.13 -7.77 -0.40
C TYR A 133 -1.51 -6.48 0.12
N CYS A 134 -2.33 -5.58 0.66
CA CYS A 134 -1.85 -4.32 1.24
C CYS A 134 -0.88 -4.57 2.41
N CYS A 135 -1.18 -5.52 3.29
CA CYS A 135 -0.28 -5.91 4.38
C CYS A 135 1.08 -6.37 3.86
N ALA A 136 1.11 -7.20 2.82
CA ALA A 136 2.35 -7.61 2.17
C ALA A 136 3.10 -6.42 1.54
N GLY A 137 2.39 -5.54 0.84
CA GLY A 137 2.98 -4.34 0.23
C GLY A 137 3.55 -3.36 1.27
N LEU A 138 2.94 -3.26 2.44
CA LEU A 138 3.48 -2.46 3.56
C LEU A 138 4.81 -3.02 4.05
N GLU A 139 4.95 -4.35 4.15
CA GLU A 139 6.23 -4.98 4.49
C GLU A 139 7.31 -4.64 3.47
N ILE A 140 6.99 -4.72 2.17
CA ILE A 140 7.91 -4.39 1.08
C ILE A 140 8.34 -2.91 1.13
N ILE A 141 7.38 -2.00 1.36
CA ILE A 141 7.67 -0.56 1.51
C ILE A 141 8.59 -0.33 2.72
N ASP A 142 8.32 -0.96 3.87
CA ASP A 142 9.21 -0.84 5.03
C ASP A 142 10.59 -1.43 4.74
N GLU A 143 10.70 -2.54 4.01
CA GLU A 143 11.98 -3.08 3.58
C GLU A 143 12.81 -2.10 2.73
N TRP A 144 12.17 -1.34 1.85
CA TRP A 144 12.84 -0.32 1.05
C TRP A 144 13.39 0.83 1.90
N PHE A 145 12.60 1.31 2.87
CA PHE A 145 12.91 2.57 3.56
C PHE A 145 13.46 2.41 4.98
N LYS A 146 13.37 1.25 5.64
CA LYS A 146 13.75 1.07 7.06
C LYS A 146 15.21 1.39 7.37
N ASN A 147 16.09 1.28 6.37
CA ASN A 147 17.53 1.56 6.49
C ASN A 147 17.92 2.94 5.93
N CYS A 148 16.95 3.75 5.50
CA CYS A 148 17.20 5.12 5.07
C CYS A 148 17.39 6.01 6.31
N THR A 149 18.64 6.40 6.57
CA THR A 149 18.98 7.29 7.69
C THR A 149 19.38 8.70 7.23
N THR A 150 19.51 8.91 5.91
CA THR A 150 19.89 10.21 5.31
C THR A 150 19.04 10.50 4.08
N TYR A 151 18.92 11.77 3.71
CA TYR A 151 18.23 12.18 2.48
C TYR A 151 18.86 11.59 1.21
N GLU A 152 20.19 11.45 1.19
CA GLU A 152 20.90 10.81 0.07
C GLU A 152 20.48 9.35 -0.10
N ARG A 153 20.39 8.58 1.00
CA ARG A 153 19.98 7.18 0.94
C ARG A 153 18.53 7.06 0.49
N LEU A 154 17.66 7.94 1.00
CA LEU A 154 16.27 8.01 0.55
C LEU A 154 16.18 8.29 -0.96
N ALA A 155 16.90 9.29 -1.46
CA ALA A 155 16.91 9.64 -2.88
C ALA A 155 17.40 8.47 -3.75
N ASN A 156 18.44 7.76 -3.33
CA ASN A 156 18.94 6.59 -4.04
C ASN A 156 17.94 5.42 -4.05
N VAL A 157 17.21 5.18 -2.96
CA VAL A 157 16.14 4.16 -2.94
C VAL A 157 15.01 4.52 -3.90
N LEU A 158 14.59 5.80 -3.91
CA LEU A 158 13.57 6.27 -4.85
C LEU A 158 14.03 6.19 -6.31
N LEU A 159 15.30 6.52 -6.59
CA LEU A 159 15.88 6.41 -7.92
C LEU A 159 15.94 4.95 -8.39
N ASN A 160 16.42 4.03 -7.54
CA ASN A 160 16.47 2.61 -7.87
C ASN A 160 15.07 2.04 -8.17
N PHE A 161 14.05 2.49 -7.44
CA PHE A 161 12.67 2.12 -7.74
C PHE A 161 12.23 2.58 -9.15
N ILE A 162 12.51 3.85 -9.50
CA ILE A 162 12.18 4.41 -10.81
C ILE A 162 12.95 3.69 -11.93
N ASP A 163 14.23 3.42 -11.73
CA ASP A 163 15.10 2.81 -12.73
C ASP A 163 14.73 1.34 -12.98
N ASN A 164 14.47 0.57 -11.92
CA ASN A 164 13.99 -0.81 -12.05
C ASN A 164 12.70 -0.86 -12.87
N TYR A 165 11.73 0.00 -12.55
CA TYR A 165 10.45 0.04 -13.27
C TYR A 165 10.61 0.48 -14.73
N SER A 166 11.53 1.42 -15.00
CA SER A 166 11.82 1.88 -16.37
C SER A 166 12.52 0.81 -17.20
N SER A 167 13.38 0.01 -16.57
CA SER A 167 14.09 -1.09 -17.23
C SER A 167 13.16 -2.25 -17.61
N GLU A 168 12.18 -2.58 -16.77
CA GLU A 168 11.18 -3.63 -17.02
C GLU A 168 10.26 -3.29 -18.21
N ILE A 169 9.83 -2.03 -18.33
CA ILE A 169 9.07 -1.53 -19.49
C ILE A 169 9.88 -1.63 -20.78
N SER A 170 11.20 -1.46 -20.70
CA SER A 170 12.09 -1.51 -21.86
C SER A 170 12.31 -2.93 -22.38
N SER A 171 12.21 -3.94 -21.51
CA SER A 171 12.31 -5.36 -21.86
C SER A 171 11.02 -5.95 -22.45
N ASP A 172 9.85 -5.46 -22.05
CA ASP A 172 8.55 -5.94 -22.55
C ASP A 172 8.10 -5.29 -23.87
N GLY A 173 8.85 -4.28 -24.35
CA GLY A 173 8.63 -3.60 -25.64
C GLY A 173 9.21 -4.30 -26.87
N GLN A 174 9.75 -5.52 -26.73
CA GLN A 174 10.23 -6.35 -27.84
C GLN A 174 9.31 -7.56 -28.06
N LEU A 175 8.13 -7.32 -28.62
CA LEU A 175 7.30 -8.35 -29.25
C LEU A 175 6.89 -7.91 -30.65
#